data_AF-B5EW86-F1
#
_entry.id   AF-B5EW86-F1
#
_cell.length_a   1.000
_cell.length_b   1.000
_cell.length_c   1.000
_cell.angle_alpha   90.00
_cell.angle_beta   90.00
_cell.angle_gamma   90.00
#
_symmetry.space_group_name_H-M   'P 1'
#
loop_
_entity.id
_entity.type
_entity.pdbx_description
1 polymer ?
#
loop_
_entity_poly.entity_id
_entity_poly.type
_entity_poly.pdbx_seq_one_letter_code
_entity_poly.pdbx_strand_id
1 'polypeptide(L)'
;MAKKNQVANRINDIWEDEFNLLFESFKKELDEPRADNGWTAVPELAMPINAQTGRFYSGINAVNLDRHLLNNLHESGEWDNRFIGFNQAKNIGLKMRKGSKGVKVLLYKTHKEVKDKDGTKTLEKLEKPYRSYQTVFHMSCFTNAPPMPTLEDLNLNNKPFEKDSAIETFIKKSTEKMNVEVIFSHCDSAHYSPKNHAIQMPLPALFRSKSAFYGVTLHEMGHATAHKSCMNRDVKPKQGETKDQAYAREELVAEFTSYMLGKKLFRDIDHKLDAHYLSSYLKDCQAPKQDFVDSLFQAERCSNFIIESSGMKPEIEAYKTQIETKCKDVFSHSLERFLEKSKSVEKQQSEQPSLSF
;
A
#
# COMPACT_ATOMS: atom_id res chain seq x y z
N MET A 1 -29.53 29.98 23.52
CA MET A 1 -28.77 30.24 22.29
C MET A 1 -27.62 29.24 22.21
N ALA A 2 -27.87 28.09 21.60
CA ALA A 2 -26.87 27.03 21.45
C ALA A 2 -25.86 27.43 20.37
N LYS A 3 -24.56 27.29 20.65
CA LYS A 3 -23.47 27.49 19.70
C LYS A 3 -23.77 26.66 18.46
N LYS A 4 -24.02 27.35 17.33
CA LYS A 4 -24.09 26.74 16.01
C LYS A 4 -22.86 25.86 15.84
N ASN A 5 -23.11 24.59 15.58
CA ASN A 5 -22.16 23.63 15.03
C ASN A 5 -21.21 24.37 14.08
N GLN A 6 -19.97 24.58 14.51
CA GLN A 6 -18.89 24.86 13.58
C GLN A 6 -18.76 23.59 12.74
N VAL A 7 -19.50 23.60 11.65
CA VAL A 7 -19.30 22.73 10.51
C VAL A 7 -17.81 22.84 10.20
N ALA A 8 -17.06 21.77 10.41
CA ALA A 8 -15.72 21.65 9.84
C ALA A 8 -15.93 21.83 8.34
N ASN A 9 -15.57 23.00 7.84
CA ASN A 9 -15.62 23.31 6.42
C ASN A 9 -14.92 22.18 5.67
N ARG A 10 -15.57 21.74 4.59
CA ARG A 10 -15.17 20.63 3.75
C ARG A 10 -13.66 20.66 3.51
N ILE A 11 -13.00 19.58 3.93
CA ILE A 11 -11.64 19.20 3.60
C ILE A 11 -11.64 18.79 2.11
N ASN A 12 -11.85 19.75 1.21
CA ASN A 12 -11.72 19.54 -0.23
C ASN A 12 -10.32 19.96 -0.72
N ASP A 13 -9.70 20.96 -0.08
CA ASP A 13 -8.44 21.53 -0.60
C ASP A 13 -7.17 20.87 -0.04
N ILE A 14 -7.22 20.30 1.18
CA ILE A 14 -6.01 19.70 1.83
C ILE A 14 -5.53 18.44 1.10
N TRP A 15 -6.42 17.78 0.35
CA TRP A 15 -6.09 16.60 -0.43
C TRP A 15 -5.74 16.84 -1.89
N GLU A 16 -6.05 18.00 -2.46
CA GLU A 16 -5.50 18.32 -3.76
C GLU A 16 -3.98 18.34 -3.69
N ASP A 17 -3.35 19.01 -2.71
CA ASP A 17 -1.88 19.11 -2.66
C ASP A 17 -1.16 17.77 -2.44
N GLU A 18 -1.66 16.90 -1.56
CA GLU A 18 -1.00 15.61 -1.32
C GLU A 18 -1.30 14.59 -2.42
N PHE A 19 -2.48 14.66 -3.04
CA PHE A 19 -2.73 13.88 -4.23
C PHE A 19 -2.01 14.40 -5.44
N ASN A 20 -1.79 15.70 -5.52
CA ASN A 20 -0.88 16.29 -6.46
C ASN A 20 0.51 15.73 -6.17
N LEU A 21 1.01 15.71 -4.93
CA LEU A 21 2.32 15.11 -4.64
C LEU A 21 2.40 13.63 -4.99
N LEU A 22 1.40 12.82 -4.65
CA LEU A 22 1.34 11.41 -5.03
C LEU A 22 1.28 11.26 -6.56
N PHE A 23 0.35 11.95 -7.22
CA PHE A 23 0.17 11.94 -8.67
C PHE A 23 1.41 12.43 -9.41
N GLU A 24 2.02 13.53 -8.98
CA GLU A 24 3.24 14.08 -9.55
C GLU A 24 4.44 13.17 -9.26
N SER A 25 4.48 12.47 -8.11
CA SER A 25 5.51 11.46 -7.87
C SER A 25 5.39 10.27 -8.83
N PHE A 26 4.15 9.87 -9.17
CA PHE A 26 3.90 8.91 -10.23
C PHE A 26 4.34 9.49 -11.57
N LYS A 27 3.88 10.69 -11.92
CA LYS A 27 4.13 11.37 -13.20
C LYS A 27 5.63 11.54 -13.48
N LYS A 28 6.41 11.98 -12.49
CA LYS A 28 7.85 12.19 -12.63
C LYS A 28 8.60 10.89 -12.98
N GLU A 29 8.19 9.76 -12.41
CA GLU A 29 8.76 8.44 -12.72
C GLU A 29 8.35 7.96 -14.13
N LEU A 30 7.24 8.46 -14.69
CA LEU A 30 6.85 8.22 -16.09
C LEU A 30 7.80 8.91 -17.08
N ASP A 31 8.23 10.12 -16.73
CA ASP A 31 9.10 10.94 -17.56
C ASP A 31 10.58 10.50 -17.44
N GLU A 32 10.96 9.94 -16.28
CA GLU A 32 12.31 9.44 -15.99
C GLU A 32 12.25 8.00 -15.45
N PRO A 33 11.90 7.00 -16.29
CA PRO A 33 11.81 5.61 -15.85
C PRO A 33 13.18 5.14 -15.37
N ARG A 34 13.21 4.58 -14.16
CA ARG A 34 14.44 4.08 -13.56
C ARG A 34 14.90 2.83 -14.28
N ALA A 35 16.23 2.68 -14.39
CA ALA A 35 16.83 1.45 -14.83
C ALA A 35 16.36 0.31 -13.92
N ASP A 36 15.87 -0.78 -14.52
CA ASP A 36 15.70 -2.05 -13.83
C ASP A 36 17.05 -2.40 -13.20
N ASN A 37 17.08 -2.38 -11.88
CA ASN A 37 18.28 -2.64 -11.12
C ASN A 37 18.53 -4.15 -10.97
N GLY A 38 17.63 -5.00 -11.47
CA GLY A 38 17.76 -6.45 -11.50
C GLY A 38 17.53 -7.14 -10.15
N TRP A 39 17.02 -6.42 -9.15
CA TRP A 39 16.80 -6.95 -7.81
C TRP A 39 15.32 -7.25 -7.55
N THR A 40 15.01 -8.45 -7.06
CA THR A 40 13.67 -8.79 -6.54
C THR A 40 13.51 -8.23 -5.14
N ALA A 41 12.50 -7.38 -4.93
CA ALA A 41 12.14 -6.92 -3.60
C ALA A 41 11.57 -8.09 -2.78
N VAL A 42 12.04 -8.26 -1.55
CA VAL A 42 11.48 -9.24 -0.61
C VAL A 42 10.09 -8.76 -0.19
N PRO A 43 8.97 -9.41 -0.60
CA PRO A 43 7.63 -8.85 -0.42
C PRO A 43 7.28 -8.46 1.02
N GLU A 44 7.76 -9.24 1.99
CA GLU A 44 7.52 -9.01 3.43
C GLU A 44 8.25 -7.78 3.97
N LEU A 45 9.38 -7.40 3.37
CA LEU A 45 10.16 -6.20 3.69
C LEU A 45 9.94 -5.06 2.69
N ALA A 46 9.16 -5.30 1.63
CA ALA A 46 8.91 -4.34 0.57
C ALA A 46 7.74 -3.40 0.89
N MET A 47 6.87 -3.78 1.83
CA MET A 47 5.69 -2.98 2.15
C MET A 47 5.95 -2.00 3.29
N PRO A 48 5.49 -0.74 3.21
CA PRO A 48 5.62 0.21 4.29
C PRO A 48 4.96 -0.27 5.59
N ILE A 49 5.67 -0.16 6.70
CA ILE A 49 5.16 -0.52 8.04
C ILE A 49 5.28 0.64 9.02
N ASN A 50 4.38 0.68 9.99
CA ASN A 50 4.54 1.56 11.13
C ASN A 50 5.60 0.97 12.08
N ALA A 51 6.73 1.66 12.27
CA ALA A 51 7.88 1.16 13.01
C ALA A 51 7.51 0.66 14.42
N GLN A 52 6.68 1.42 15.13
CA GLN A 52 6.34 1.12 16.52
C GLN A 52 5.34 -0.04 16.67
N THR A 53 4.37 -0.14 15.75
CA THR A 53 3.29 -1.12 15.86
C THR A 53 3.51 -2.37 15.02
N GLY A 54 4.46 -2.33 14.09
CA GLY A 54 4.72 -3.37 13.09
C GLY A 54 3.65 -3.47 12.00
N ARG A 55 2.54 -2.73 12.11
CA ARG A 55 1.40 -2.82 11.19
C ARG A 55 1.74 -2.31 9.80
N PHE A 56 1.28 -3.02 8.78
CA PHE A 56 1.36 -2.54 7.40
C PHE A 56 0.46 -1.34 7.20
N TYR A 57 0.93 -0.35 6.44
CA TYR A 57 0.03 0.62 5.85
C TYR A 57 -0.84 -0.07 4.79
N SER A 58 -2.08 0.41 4.59
CA SER A 58 -3.03 -0.19 3.65
C SER A 58 -3.54 0.82 2.64
N GLY A 59 -4.11 0.30 1.54
CA GLY A 59 -4.75 1.11 0.51
C GLY A 59 -3.83 2.17 -0.07
N ILE A 60 -4.39 3.38 -0.23
CA ILE A 60 -3.66 4.52 -0.78
C ILE A 60 -2.42 4.91 0.03
N ASN A 61 -2.40 4.68 1.35
CA ASN A 61 -1.23 4.97 2.17
C ASN A 61 -0.09 4.00 1.88
N ALA A 62 -0.40 2.73 1.62
CA ALA A 62 0.61 1.75 1.23
C ALA A 62 1.26 2.16 -0.08
N VAL A 63 0.44 2.51 -1.09
CA VAL A 63 0.94 2.96 -2.40
C VAL A 63 1.78 4.24 -2.28
N ASN A 64 1.28 5.24 -1.55
CA ASN A 64 2.00 6.50 -1.35
C ASN A 64 3.37 6.28 -0.68
N LEU A 65 3.40 5.54 0.41
CA LEU A 65 4.64 5.31 1.15
C LEU A 65 5.61 4.39 0.41
N ASP A 66 5.13 3.36 -0.28
CA ASP A 66 5.95 2.46 -1.09
C ASP A 66 6.67 3.26 -2.19
N ARG A 67 5.95 4.19 -2.83
CA ARG A 67 6.54 5.11 -3.80
C ARG A 67 7.53 6.08 -3.17
N HIS A 68 7.30 6.52 -1.94
CA HIS A 68 8.31 7.28 -1.20
C HIS A 68 9.59 6.48 -0.92
N LEU A 69 9.48 5.17 -0.64
CA LEU A 69 10.63 4.28 -0.44
C LEU A 69 11.42 4.09 -1.72
N LEU A 70 10.73 3.78 -2.82
CA LEU A 70 11.33 3.66 -4.14
C LEU A 70 12.05 4.97 -4.47
N ASN A 71 11.34 6.10 -4.47
CA ASN A 71 11.87 7.38 -4.93
C ASN A 71 13.01 7.95 -4.05
N ASN A 72 13.07 7.59 -2.78
CA ASN A 72 14.06 8.09 -1.82
C ASN A 72 14.96 6.98 -1.24
N LEU A 73 15.23 5.92 -2.00
CA LEU A 73 16.25 4.92 -1.65
C LEU A 73 17.53 5.68 -1.27
N HIS A 74 17.88 5.63 0.02
CA HIS A 74 18.63 6.68 0.67
C HIS A 74 20.09 6.74 0.19
N GLU A 75 20.70 7.92 0.28
CA GLU A 75 22.13 8.23 0.03
C GLU A 75 23.12 7.33 0.81
N SER A 76 22.64 6.54 1.78
CA SER A 76 23.42 5.56 2.55
C SER A 76 23.40 4.15 1.99
N GLY A 77 22.58 3.85 0.97
CA GLY A 77 22.48 2.52 0.36
C GLY A 77 21.70 1.45 1.16
N GLU A 78 21.07 1.82 2.28
CA GLU A 78 20.32 0.88 3.14
C GLU A 78 18.81 0.97 2.92
N TRP A 79 18.17 -0.19 2.71
CA TRP A 79 16.71 -0.33 2.55
C TRP A 79 16.00 -0.32 3.92
N ASP A 80 15.02 0.55 4.10
CA ASP A 80 14.19 0.63 5.30
C ASP A 80 12.76 0.98 4.92
N ASN A 81 11.78 0.16 5.29
CA ASN A 81 10.37 0.36 4.94
C ASN A 81 9.55 0.98 6.09
N ARG A 82 10.21 1.42 7.16
CA ARG A 82 9.53 1.84 8.39
C ARG A 82 9.24 3.34 8.38
N PHE A 83 8.01 3.66 8.76
CA PHE A 83 7.55 5.02 9.01
C PHE A 83 6.95 5.14 10.41
N ILE A 84 6.98 6.33 11.00
CA ILE A 84 6.45 6.55 12.35
C ILE A 84 5.91 7.97 12.51
N GLY A 85 4.81 8.13 13.25
CA GLY A 85 4.28 9.47 13.59
C GLY A 85 5.21 10.21 14.56
N PHE A 86 5.25 11.55 14.47
CA PHE A 86 6.13 12.37 15.32
C PHE A 86 6.00 12.08 16.83
N ASN A 87 4.77 12.04 17.34
CA ASN A 87 4.53 11.77 18.76
C ASN A 87 4.90 10.34 19.15
N GLN A 88 4.69 9.36 18.26
CA GLN A 88 5.12 7.98 18.49
C GLN A 88 6.65 7.92 18.63
N ALA A 89 7.37 8.53 17.69
CA ALA A 89 8.82 8.59 17.67
C ALA A 89 9.38 9.28 18.93
N LYS A 90 8.82 10.42 19.31
CA LYS A 90 9.19 11.15 20.53
C LYS A 90 8.99 10.30 21.78
N ASN A 91 7.86 9.60 21.89
CA ASN A 91 7.53 8.81 23.07
C ASN A 91 8.45 7.59 23.26
N ILE A 92 9.06 7.09 22.18
CA ILE A 92 10.02 5.98 22.23
C ILE A 92 11.48 6.47 22.17
N GLY A 93 11.73 7.77 22.36
CA GLY A 93 13.07 8.33 22.48
C GLY A 93 13.83 8.55 21.17
N LEU A 94 13.16 8.53 20.01
CA LEU A 94 13.79 8.88 18.74
C LEU A 94 14.00 10.40 18.63
N LYS A 95 15.20 10.80 18.20
CA LYS A 95 15.66 12.17 18.06
C LYS A 95 15.63 12.56 16.58
N MET A 96 14.74 13.49 16.23
CA MET A 96 14.55 13.93 14.85
C MET A 96 15.71 14.81 14.36
N ARG A 97 16.20 14.57 13.14
CA ARG A 97 17.15 15.44 12.45
C ARG A 97 16.47 16.76 12.10
N LYS A 98 17.18 17.87 12.28
CA LYS A 98 16.66 19.21 11.94
C LYS A 98 16.47 19.30 10.42
N GLY A 99 15.31 19.78 10.00
CA GLY A 99 14.96 19.93 8.57
C GLY A 99 14.36 18.68 7.91
N SER A 100 14.21 17.56 8.65
CA SER A 100 13.52 16.37 8.14
C SER A 100 12.11 16.69 7.66
N LYS A 101 11.74 16.11 6.51
CA LYS A 101 10.41 16.23 5.92
C LYS A 101 9.64 14.92 6.13
N GLY A 102 8.40 15.03 6.54
CA GLY A 102 7.50 13.89 6.65
C GLY A 102 6.59 13.74 5.43
N VAL A 103 5.90 12.61 5.35
CA VAL A 103 4.91 12.28 4.33
C VAL A 103 3.53 12.27 4.98
N LYS A 104 2.50 12.81 4.32
CA LYS A 104 1.13 12.73 4.85
C LYS A 104 0.50 11.39 4.49
N VAL A 105 -0.18 10.79 5.47
CA VAL A 105 -1.06 9.63 5.29
C VAL A 105 -2.50 10.00 5.62
N LEU A 106 -3.43 9.36 4.91
CA LEU A 106 -4.86 9.49 5.13
C LEU A 106 -5.32 8.61 6.28
N LEU A 107 -6.15 9.17 7.15
CA LEU A 107 -6.90 8.43 8.14
C LEU A 107 -8.39 8.62 7.91
N TYR A 108 -9.13 7.52 7.80
CA TYR A 108 -10.58 7.56 7.75
C TYR A 108 -11.14 7.45 9.17
N LYS A 109 -11.66 8.56 9.71
CA LYS A 109 -12.22 8.61 11.06
C LYS A 109 -13.69 8.26 11.00
N THR A 110 -14.01 7.06 11.46
CA THR A 110 -15.38 6.53 11.60
C THR A 110 -15.89 6.56 13.03
N HIS A 111 -15.00 6.77 14.01
CA HIS A 111 -15.33 6.80 15.43
C HIS A 111 -14.63 7.98 16.11
N LYS A 112 -15.23 8.51 17.18
CA LYS A 112 -14.62 9.49 18.09
C LYS A 112 -14.46 8.87 19.47
N GLU A 113 -13.40 9.24 20.16
CA GLU A 113 -13.24 8.92 21.58
C GLU A 113 -14.13 9.86 22.38
N VAL A 114 -15.01 9.30 23.21
CA VAL A 114 -15.86 10.02 24.15
C VAL A 114 -15.46 9.58 25.55
N LYS A 115 -15.36 10.55 26.47
CA LYS A 115 -15.15 10.26 27.89
C LYS A 115 -16.47 10.38 28.61
N ASP A 116 -16.85 9.32 29.31
CA ASP A 116 -17.97 9.38 30.24
C ASP A 116 -17.61 10.18 31.49
N LYS A 117 -18.61 10.50 32.31
CA LYS A 117 -18.45 11.29 33.54
C LYS A 117 -17.41 10.70 34.51
N ASP A 118 -17.16 9.40 34.42
CA ASP A 118 -16.21 8.66 35.26
C ASP A 118 -14.80 8.56 34.64
N GLY A 119 -14.58 9.23 33.49
CA GLY A 119 -13.28 9.26 32.81
C GLY A 119 -13.00 8.05 31.90
N THR A 120 -13.90 7.06 31.86
CA THR A 120 -13.83 5.92 30.95
C THR A 120 -13.94 6.38 29.50
N LYS A 121 -12.98 5.95 28.66
CA LYS A 121 -12.95 6.27 27.23
C LYS A 121 -13.72 5.21 26.45
N THR A 122 -14.74 5.61 25.71
CA THR A 122 -15.49 4.76 24.78
C THR A 122 -15.32 5.29 23.36
N LEU A 123 -15.45 4.41 22.36
CA LEU A 123 -15.41 4.79 20.95
C LEU A 123 -16.83 4.84 20.40
N GLU A 124 -17.35 6.04 20.17
CA GLU A 124 -18.66 6.22 19.53
C GLU A 124 -18.49 6.33 18.02
N LYS A 125 -19.33 5.61 17.26
CA LYS A 125 -19.40 5.74 15.80
C LYS A 125 -19.88 7.14 15.43
N LEU A 126 -19.18 7.78 14.51
CA LEU A 126 -19.54 9.09 13.98
C LEU A 126 -20.74 8.96 13.04
N GLU A 127 -21.73 9.83 13.20
CA GLU A 127 -22.84 9.96 12.23
C GLU A 127 -22.33 10.28 10.82
N LYS A 128 -21.27 11.08 10.74
CA LYS A 128 -20.60 11.44 9.49
C LYS A 128 -19.12 11.14 9.62
N PRO A 129 -18.65 10.01 9.07
CA PRO A 129 -17.23 9.75 8.93
C PRO A 129 -16.53 10.89 8.17
N TYR A 130 -15.29 11.17 8.53
CA TYR A 130 -14.50 12.19 7.85
C TYR A 130 -13.07 11.72 7.64
N ARG A 131 -12.40 12.37 6.68
CA ARG A 131 -10.99 12.17 6.38
C ARG A 131 -10.16 13.08 7.26
N SER A 132 -9.11 12.54 7.88
CA SER A 132 -8.10 13.30 8.60
C SER A 132 -6.72 12.89 8.15
N TYR A 133 -5.71 13.61 8.61
CA TYR A 133 -4.34 13.47 8.14
C TYR A 133 -3.40 13.26 9.29
N GLN A 134 -2.35 12.50 9.02
CA GLN A 134 -1.22 12.42 9.91
C GLN A 134 0.07 12.48 9.10
N THR A 135 1.03 13.26 9.56
CA THR A 135 2.38 13.22 9.03
C THR A 135 3.15 12.08 9.67
N VAL A 136 3.75 11.23 8.86
CA VAL A 136 4.65 10.15 9.25
C VAL A 136 6.04 10.42 8.70
N PHE A 137 7.06 9.93 9.39
CA PHE A 137 8.45 10.17 9.09
C PHE A 137 9.15 8.85 8.86
N HIS A 138 9.94 8.78 7.79
CA HIS A 138 10.81 7.65 7.53
C HIS A 138 11.88 7.53 8.64
N MET A 139 12.38 6.33 8.94
CA MET A 139 13.34 6.13 10.03
C MET A 139 14.65 6.91 9.84
N SER A 140 15.07 7.19 8.59
CA SER A 140 16.24 8.03 8.30
C SER A 140 16.11 9.49 8.81
N CYS A 141 14.88 9.94 9.07
CA CYS A 141 14.62 11.27 9.65
C CYS A 141 15.12 11.40 11.09
N PHE A 142 15.58 10.32 11.72
CA PHE A 142 16.04 10.29 13.11
C PHE A 142 17.54 9.97 13.21
N THR A 143 18.23 10.56 14.19
CA THR A 143 19.68 10.37 14.38
C THR A 143 20.04 9.08 15.10
N ASN A 144 19.08 8.51 15.84
CA ASN A 144 19.24 7.33 16.68
C ASN A 144 18.21 6.24 16.33
N ALA A 145 17.84 6.14 15.06
CA ALA A 145 17.04 5.04 14.57
C ALA A 145 17.87 3.75 14.56
N PRO A 146 17.38 2.63 15.13
CA PRO A 146 18.03 1.35 14.94
C PRO A 146 17.94 0.92 13.46
N PRO A 147 18.86 0.08 12.96
CA PRO A 147 18.81 -0.41 11.58
C PRO A 147 17.53 -1.20 11.30
N MET A 148 17.23 -1.39 10.01
CA MET A 148 16.11 -2.22 9.56
C MET A 148 16.39 -3.69 9.92
N PRO A 149 15.41 -4.43 10.49
CA PRO A 149 15.54 -5.87 10.66
C PRO A 149 15.84 -6.59 9.35
N THR A 150 16.74 -7.56 9.40
CA THR A 150 16.99 -8.49 8.30
C THR A 150 15.87 -9.53 8.19
N LEU A 151 15.84 -10.25 7.06
CA LEU A 151 14.95 -11.40 6.92
C LEU A 151 15.20 -12.48 7.98
N GLU A 152 16.46 -12.69 8.34
CA GLU A 152 16.87 -13.64 9.37
C GLU A 152 16.31 -13.25 10.73
N ASP A 153 16.34 -11.95 11.07
CA ASP A 153 15.74 -11.43 12.31
C ASP A 153 14.23 -11.72 12.39
N LEU A 154 13.53 -11.67 11.25
CA LEU A 154 12.10 -11.98 11.21
C LEU A 154 11.82 -13.49 11.29
N ASN A 155 12.77 -14.36 10.93
CA ASN A 155 12.66 -15.82 10.98
C ASN A 155 11.31 -16.34 10.42
N LEU A 156 10.91 -15.84 9.25
CA LEU A 156 9.61 -16.14 8.63
C LEU A 156 9.63 -17.52 7.98
N ASN A 157 8.89 -18.47 8.55
CA ASN A 157 8.71 -19.82 8.02
C ASN A 157 7.28 -19.98 7.47
N ASN A 158 7.10 -20.87 6.48
CA ASN A 158 5.79 -21.27 5.93
C ASN A 158 4.99 -20.10 5.30
N LYS A 159 5.58 -19.44 4.32
CA LYS A 159 4.94 -18.36 3.56
C LYS A 159 3.76 -18.93 2.75
N PRO A 160 2.50 -18.48 2.96
CA PRO A 160 1.32 -19.13 2.37
C PRO A 160 1.29 -19.07 0.85
N PHE A 161 1.83 -18.01 0.24
CA PHE A 161 1.85 -17.81 -1.21
C PHE A 161 3.25 -17.92 -1.84
N GLU A 162 4.20 -18.56 -1.16
CA GLU A 162 5.53 -18.80 -1.74
C GLU A 162 5.50 -19.82 -2.89
N LYS A 163 4.53 -20.74 -2.89
CA LYS A 163 4.34 -21.72 -3.96
C LYS A 163 3.31 -21.24 -4.97
N ASP A 164 3.60 -21.49 -6.24
CA ASP A 164 2.68 -21.21 -7.36
C ASP A 164 1.30 -21.86 -7.16
N SER A 165 1.25 -23.06 -6.56
CA SER A 165 0.01 -23.76 -6.25
C SER A 165 -0.94 -22.96 -5.36
N ALA A 166 -0.43 -22.09 -4.49
CA ALA A 166 -1.24 -21.27 -3.59
C ALA A 166 -1.92 -20.12 -4.33
N ILE A 167 -1.19 -19.42 -5.22
CA ILE A 167 -1.79 -18.37 -6.05
C ILE A 167 -2.74 -18.97 -7.11
N GLU A 168 -2.43 -20.14 -7.66
CA GLU A 168 -3.34 -20.87 -8.55
C GLU A 168 -4.63 -21.27 -7.84
N THR A 169 -4.53 -21.73 -6.58
CA THR A 169 -5.69 -22.03 -5.74
C THR A 169 -6.50 -20.77 -5.43
N PHE A 170 -5.83 -19.66 -5.14
CA PHE A 170 -6.47 -18.36 -4.93
C PHE A 170 -7.26 -17.93 -6.16
N ILE A 171 -6.62 -17.90 -7.34
CA ILE A 171 -7.25 -17.54 -8.61
C ILE A 171 -8.47 -18.43 -8.84
N LYS A 172 -8.30 -19.76 -8.77
CA LYS A 172 -9.38 -20.73 -8.98
C LYS A 172 -10.58 -20.48 -8.07
N LYS A 173 -10.36 -20.37 -6.75
CA LYS A 173 -11.45 -20.16 -5.79
C LYS A 173 -12.15 -18.81 -6.00
N SER A 174 -11.39 -17.75 -6.25
CA SER A 174 -11.95 -16.43 -6.53
C SER A 174 -12.81 -16.45 -7.80
N THR A 175 -12.31 -17.04 -8.88
CA THR A 175 -13.03 -17.06 -10.17
C THR A 175 -14.29 -17.94 -10.11
N GLU A 176 -14.21 -19.10 -9.43
CA GLU A 176 -15.38 -19.94 -9.15
C GLU A 176 -16.46 -19.19 -8.37
N LYS A 177 -16.06 -18.47 -7.30
CA LYS A 177 -17.01 -17.71 -6.47
C LYS A 177 -17.61 -16.52 -7.21
N MET A 178 -16.83 -15.87 -8.07
CA MET A 178 -17.28 -14.78 -8.93
C MET A 178 -18.13 -15.26 -10.12
N ASN A 179 -18.14 -16.57 -10.38
CA ASN A 179 -18.76 -17.20 -11.55
C ASN A 179 -18.19 -16.66 -12.88
N VAL A 180 -16.88 -16.42 -12.92
CA VAL A 180 -16.13 -16.01 -14.12
C VAL A 180 -15.27 -17.18 -14.59
N GLU A 181 -15.40 -17.54 -15.85
CA GLU A 181 -14.58 -18.59 -16.45
C GLU A 181 -13.22 -18.02 -16.89
N VAL A 182 -12.14 -18.76 -16.64
CA VAL A 182 -10.80 -18.42 -17.20
C VAL A 182 -10.52 -19.39 -18.34
N ILE A 183 -10.49 -18.86 -19.57
CA ILE A 183 -10.36 -19.62 -20.80
C ILE A 183 -8.94 -19.42 -21.34
N PHE A 184 -8.21 -20.51 -21.52
CA PHE A 184 -6.88 -20.50 -22.12
C PHE A 184 -6.98 -20.84 -23.60
N SER A 185 -6.45 -19.98 -24.46
CA SER A 185 -6.45 -20.19 -25.91
C SER A 185 -5.17 -19.66 -26.57
N HIS A 186 -5.02 -19.88 -27.88
CA HIS A 186 -3.94 -19.30 -28.68
C HIS A 186 -4.21 -17.84 -29.08
N CYS A 187 -4.91 -17.07 -28.26
CA CYS A 187 -5.09 -15.63 -28.49
C CYS A 187 -3.78 -14.86 -28.30
N ASP A 188 -3.68 -13.71 -28.96
CA ASP A 188 -2.53 -12.81 -28.88
C ASP A 188 -2.61 -11.85 -27.69
N SER A 189 -3.73 -11.80 -26.99
CA SER A 189 -4.03 -10.82 -25.95
C SER A 189 -4.91 -11.38 -24.85
N ALA A 190 -4.57 -11.05 -23.60
CA ALA A 190 -5.43 -11.29 -22.45
C ALA A 190 -6.49 -10.20 -22.36
N HIS A 191 -7.72 -10.55 -21.99
CA HIS A 191 -8.79 -9.58 -21.72
C HIS A 191 -9.96 -10.21 -20.97
N TYR A 192 -10.65 -9.42 -20.17
CA TYR A 192 -11.98 -9.72 -19.65
C TYR A 192 -13.06 -9.39 -20.69
N SER A 193 -14.00 -10.31 -20.91
CA SER A 193 -15.18 -10.13 -21.77
C SER A 193 -16.42 -9.85 -20.92
N PRO A 194 -16.93 -8.61 -20.85
CA PRO A 194 -18.14 -8.29 -20.08
C PRO A 194 -19.39 -9.00 -20.60
N LYS A 195 -19.45 -9.27 -21.91
CA LYS A 195 -20.58 -9.95 -22.56
C LYS A 195 -20.70 -11.41 -22.12
N ASN A 196 -19.57 -12.11 -22.09
CA ASN A 196 -19.54 -13.54 -21.77
C ASN A 196 -19.26 -13.81 -20.29
N HIS A 197 -18.89 -12.77 -19.52
CA HIS A 197 -18.39 -12.88 -18.15
C HIS A 197 -17.28 -13.95 -18.05
N ALA A 198 -16.27 -13.80 -18.89
CA ALA A 198 -15.14 -14.71 -19.00
C ALA A 198 -13.83 -13.93 -19.17
N ILE A 199 -12.74 -14.46 -18.64
CA ILE A 199 -11.38 -13.97 -18.81
C ILE A 199 -10.71 -14.83 -19.88
N GLN A 200 -10.29 -14.19 -20.96
CA GLN A 200 -9.49 -14.83 -22.01
C GLN A 200 -8.02 -14.63 -21.69
N MET A 201 -7.25 -15.71 -21.71
CA MET A 201 -5.81 -15.72 -21.46
C MET A 201 -5.08 -16.45 -22.60
N PRO A 202 -3.94 -15.92 -23.08
CA PRO A 202 -2.98 -16.72 -23.83
C PRO A 202 -2.53 -17.93 -23.00
N LEU A 203 -2.03 -18.97 -23.67
CA LEU A 203 -1.44 -20.11 -22.96
C LEU A 203 -0.32 -19.63 -22.01
N PRO A 204 -0.22 -20.16 -20.77
CA PRO A 204 0.79 -19.73 -19.80
C PRO A 204 2.23 -19.77 -20.32
N ALA A 205 2.53 -20.69 -21.23
CA ALA A 205 3.84 -20.84 -21.88
C ALA A 205 4.24 -19.66 -22.80
N LEU A 206 3.28 -18.80 -23.19
CA LEU A 206 3.53 -17.61 -24.02
C LEU A 206 3.95 -16.39 -23.20
N PHE A 207 3.85 -16.45 -21.87
CA PHE A 207 4.27 -15.37 -20.98
C PHE A 207 5.77 -15.45 -20.70
N ARG A 208 6.43 -14.29 -20.61
CA ARG A 208 7.86 -14.18 -20.28
C ARG A 208 8.23 -14.81 -18.93
N SER A 209 7.27 -14.86 -18.01
CA SER A 209 7.44 -15.45 -16.68
C SER A 209 6.07 -15.80 -16.09
N LYS A 210 6.07 -16.67 -15.07
CA LYS A 210 4.85 -16.94 -14.28
C LYS A 210 4.35 -15.71 -13.55
N SER A 211 5.27 -14.85 -13.10
CA SER A 211 4.94 -13.60 -12.44
C SER A 211 4.13 -12.69 -13.36
N ALA A 212 4.53 -12.55 -14.63
CA ALA A 212 3.79 -11.81 -15.65
C ALA A 212 2.42 -12.43 -15.93
N PHE A 213 2.36 -13.76 -16.01
CA PHE A 213 1.10 -14.48 -16.19
C PHE A 213 0.11 -14.21 -15.05
N TYR A 214 0.55 -14.31 -13.80
CA TYR A 214 -0.31 -14.03 -12.65
C TYR A 214 -0.69 -12.55 -12.58
N GLY A 215 0.23 -11.62 -12.86
CA GLY A 215 -0.07 -10.18 -12.88
C GLY A 215 -1.17 -9.80 -13.86
N VAL A 216 -1.10 -10.34 -15.08
CA VAL A 216 -2.16 -10.17 -16.08
C VAL A 216 -3.45 -10.85 -15.65
N THR A 217 -3.40 -12.07 -15.11
CA THR A 217 -4.61 -12.77 -14.63
C THR A 217 -5.33 -11.95 -13.54
N LEU A 218 -4.58 -11.40 -12.58
CA LEU A 218 -5.15 -10.59 -11.50
C LEU A 218 -5.68 -9.24 -12.00
N HIS A 219 -5.08 -8.67 -13.03
CA HIS A 219 -5.59 -7.48 -13.73
C HIS A 219 -6.98 -7.77 -14.33
N GLU A 220 -7.11 -8.85 -15.10
CA GLU A 220 -8.40 -9.22 -15.71
C GLU A 220 -9.47 -9.58 -14.68
N MET A 221 -9.07 -10.19 -13.55
CA MET A 221 -9.96 -10.38 -12.40
C MET A 221 -10.44 -9.05 -11.82
N GLY A 222 -9.59 -8.01 -11.83
CA GLY A 222 -9.96 -6.64 -11.47
C GLY A 222 -11.11 -6.10 -12.32
N HIS A 223 -11.07 -6.28 -13.63
CA HIS A 223 -12.18 -5.96 -14.53
C HIS A 223 -13.43 -6.81 -14.24
N ALA A 224 -13.26 -8.12 -14.02
CA ALA A 224 -14.37 -9.02 -13.75
C ALA A 224 -15.20 -8.61 -12.52
N THR A 225 -14.60 -7.91 -11.55
CA THR A 225 -15.34 -7.36 -10.39
C THR A 225 -16.47 -6.40 -10.77
N ALA A 226 -16.40 -5.76 -11.94
CA ALA A 226 -17.44 -4.85 -12.42
C ALA A 226 -18.74 -5.57 -12.80
N HIS A 227 -18.70 -6.88 -13.03
CA HIS A 227 -19.88 -7.63 -13.45
C HIS A 227 -21.02 -7.57 -12.41
N LYS A 228 -22.26 -7.68 -12.89
CA LYS A 228 -23.48 -7.59 -12.08
C LYS A 228 -23.60 -8.67 -10.99
N SER A 229 -22.99 -9.84 -11.20
CA SER A 229 -22.94 -10.91 -10.18
C SER A 229 -21.87 -10.69 -9.12
N CYS A 230 -20.96 -9.73 -9.35
CA CYS A 230 -19.86 -9.38 -8.47
C CYS A 230 -20.18 -8.08 -7.72
N MET A 231 -19.40 -7.02 -7.91
CA MET A 231 -19.59 -5.74 -7.23
C MET A 231 -20.55 -4.80 -7.97
N ASN A 232 -20.96 -5.15 -9.20
CA ASN A 232 -21.82 -4.33 -10.05
C ASN A 232 -21.34 -2.87 -10.13
N ARG A 233 -20.03 -2.69 -10.41
CA ARG A 233 -19.40 -1.37 -10.48
C ARG A 233 -19.89 -0.63 -11.72
N ASP A 234 -20.18 0.66 -11.57
CA ASP A 234 -20.51 1.49 -12.72
C ASP A 234 -19.23 1.89 -13.48
N VAL A 235 -19.01 1.22 -14.60
CA VAL A 235 -17.90 1.47 -15.53
C VAL A 235 -18.34 2.28 -16.75
N LYS A 236 -19.59 2.77 -16.78
CA LYS A 236 -20.07 3.60 -17.87
C LYS A 236 -19.40 4.99 -17.82
N PRO A 237 -19.38 5.70 -18.96
CA PRO A 237 -18.96 7.09 -18.97
C PRO A 237 -19.82 7.94 -18.05
N LYS A 238 -19.14 8.71 -17.19
CA LYS A 238 -19.74 9.77 -16.39
C LYS A 238 -20.23 10.90 -17.31
N GLN A 239 -21.00 11.83 -16.76
CA GLN A 239 -21.48 12.99 -17.51
C GLN A 239 -20.31 13.79 -18.10
N GLY A 240 -20.28 13.92 -19.43
CA GLY A 240 -19.23 14.62 -20.17
C GLY A 240 -17.97 13.78 -20.46
N GLU A 241 -17.91 12.54 -19.98
CA GLU A 241 -16.82 11.60 -20.23
C GLU A 241 -17.06 10.87 -21.58
N THR A 242 -16.01 10.70 -22.39
CA THR A 242 -16.08 9.82 -23.58
C THR A 242 -15.99 8.35 -23.17
N LYS A 243 -16.21 7.42 -24.11
CA LYS A 243 -16.02 5.99 -23.84
C LYS A 243 -14.57 5.66 -23.51
N ASP A 244 -13.63 6.27 -24.23
CA ASP A 244 -12.19 6.02 -24.05
C ASP A 244 -11.71 6.54 -22.69
N GLN A 245 -12.26 7.68 -22.24
CA GLN A 245 -11.99 8.23 -20.91
C GLN A 245 -12.46 7.30 -19.79
N ALA A 246 -13.69 6.77 -19.93
CA ALA A 246 -14.25 5.81 -18.98
C ALA A 246 -13.45 4.49 -18.96
N TYR A 247 -12.98 4.06 -20.14
CA TYR A 247 -12.12 2.90 -20.30
C TYR A 247 -10.77 3.11 -19.61
N ALA A 248 -10.09 4.24 -19.84
CA ALA A 248 -8.84 4.57 -19.18
C ALA A 248 -8.95 4.57 -17.65
N ARG A 249 -10.05 5.11 -17.11
CA ARG A 249 -10.34 5.04 -15.68
C ARG A 249 -10.52 3.60 -15.18
N GLU A 250 -11.17 2.75 -15.96
CA GLU A 250 -11.38 1.34 -15.59
C GLU A 250 -10.07 0.53 -15.64
N GLU A 251 -9.18 0.81 -16.59
CA GLU A 251 -7.84 0.23 -16.66
C GLU A 251 -6.99 0.61 -15.43
N LEU A 252 -7.05 1.87 -14.98
CA LEU A 252 -6.40 2.29 -13.73
C LEU A 252 -6.89 1.46 -12.54
N VAL A 253 -8.20 1.19 -12.46
CA VAL A 253 -8.75 0.34 -11.40
C VAL A 253 -8.19 -1.09 -11.49
N ALA A 254 -8.11 -1.68 -12.68
CA ALA A 254 -7.62 -3.03 -12.88
C ALA A 254 -6.12 -3.17 -12.54
N GLU A 255 -5.29 -2.24 -13.02
CA GLU A 255 -3.85 -2.20 -12.72
C GLU A 255 -3.57 -2.06 -11.22
N PHE A 256 -4.21 -1.08 -10.56
CA PHE A 256 -4.07 -0.94 -9.10
C PHE A 256 -4.63 -2.15 -8.34
N THR A 257 -5.66 -2.83 -8.86
CA THR A 257 -6.19 -4.04 -8.24
C THR A 257 -5.16 -5.17 -8.29
N SER A 258 -4.54 -5.41 -9.44
CA SER A 258 -3.49 -6.42 -9.61
C SER A 258 -2.31 -6.14 -8.69
N TYR A 259 -1.83 -4.89 -8.66
CA TYR A 259 -0.77 -4.44 -7.76
C TYR A 259 -1.07 -4.70 -6.28
N MET A 260 -2.25 -4.26 -5.82
CA MET A 260 -2.66 -4.43 -4.43
C MET A 260 -2.83 -5.90 -4.06
N LEU A 261 -3.28 -6.75 -4.99
CA LEU A 261 -3.37 -8.19 -4.78
C LEU A 261 -1.98 -8.82 -4.62
N GLY A 262 -1.01 -8.50 -5.47
CA GLY A 262 0.36 -9.00 -5.31
C GLY A 262 0.95 -8.68 -3.93
N LYS A 263 0.80 -7.43 -3.47
CA LYS A 263 1.22 -7.00 -2.13
C LYS A 263 0.49 -7.75 -1.01
N LYS A 264 -0.85 -7.85 -1.08
CA LYS A 264 -1.66 -8.54 -0.06
C LYS A 264 -1.41 -10.05 -0.01
N LEU A 265 -1.03 -10.64 -1.13
CA LEU A 265 -0.65 -12.06 -1.23
C LEU A 265 0.83 -12.28 -0.89
N PHE A 266 1.60 -11.23 -0.56
CA PHE A 266 3.05 -11.34 -0.31
C PHE A 266 3.79 -12.03 -1.47
N ARG A 267 3.36 -11.76 -2.71
CA ARG A 267 3.93 -12.34 -3.93
C ARG A 267 4.57 -11.25 -4.76
N ASP A 268 5.77 -11.54 -5.25
CA ASP A 268 6.39 -10.71 -6.27
C ASP A 268 5.68 -10.96 -7.61
N ILE A 269 4.79 -10.04 -7.96
CA ILE A 269 3.98 -10.08 -9.16
C ILE A 269 4.43 -8.95 -10.07
N ASP A 270 4.87 -9.32 -11.26
CA ASP A 270 5.15 -8.46 -12.39
C ASP A 270 3.83 -7.84 -12.83
N HIS A 271 3.59 -6.64 -12.30
CA HIS A 271 2.43 -5.84 -12.60
C HIS A 271 2.78 -4.87 -13.72
N LYS A 272 1.84 -4.68 -14.66
CA LYS A 272 1.93 -3.69 -15.73
C LYS A 272 1.72 -2.25 -15.25
N LEU A 273 1.90 -2.00 -13.95
CA LEU A 273 2.10 -0.67 -13.38
C LEU A 273 3.46 -0.07 -13.82
N ASP A 274 3.89 -0.41 -15.04
CA ASP A 274 4.87 0.28 -15.84
C ASP A 274 4.35 1.69 -16.10
N ALA A 275 5.25 2.62 -15.86
CA ALA A 275 5.06 4.04 -15.99
C ALA A 275 4.38 4.40 -17.33
N HIS A 276 4.75 3.73 -18.42
CA HIS A 276 4.23 4.05 -19.74
C HIS A 276 2.70 3.83 -19.88
N TYR A 277 2.16 2.74 -19.32
CA TYR A 277 0.72 2.45 -19.41
C TYR A 277 -0.10 3.38 -18.52
N LEU A 278 0.33 3.61 -17.27
CA LEU A 278 -0.32 4.58 -16.39
C LEU A 278 -0.30 5.99 -16.97
N SER A 279 0.80 6.39 -17.63
CA SER A 279 0.89 7.68 -18.32
C SER A 279 -0.14 7.81 -19.42
N SER A 280 -0.31 6.76 -20.22
CA SER A 280 -1.29 6.75 -21.32
C SER A 280 -2.71 6.89 -20.79
N TYR A 281 -3.11 6.06 -19.82
CA TYR A 281 -4.46 6.12 -19.26
C TYR A 281 -4.74 7.46 -18.54
N LEU A 282 -3.77 7.98 -17.79
CA LEU A 282 -3.93 9.27 -17.12
C LEU A 282 -4.02 10.44 -18.09
N LYS A 283 -3.35 10.39 -19.25
CA LYS A 283 -3.51 11.41 -20.30
C LYS A 283 -4.91 11.38 -20.89
N ASP A 284 -5.48 10.20 -21.01
CA ASP A 284 -6.81 10.04 -21.59
C ASP A 284 -7.91 10.45 -20.60
N CYS A 285 -7.75 10.23 -19.29
CA CYS A 285 -8.75 10.58 -18.27
C CYS A 285 -9.27 12.03 -18.36
N GLN A 286 -10.59 12.21 -18.13
CA GLN A 286 -11.22 13.53 -18.11
C GLN A 286 -10.71 14.41 -16.96
N ALA A 287 -10.51 13.82 -15.77
CA ALA A 287 -10.00 14.49 -14.58
C ALA A 287 -8.86 13.67 -13.97
N PRO A 288 -7.66 13.64 -14.58
CA PRO A 288 -6.60 12.66 -14.30
C PRO A 288 -6.25 12.48 -12.83
N LYS A 289 -6.16 13.59 -12.08
CA LYS A 289 -5.85 13.58 -10.65
C LYS A 289 -6.96 12.92 -9.82
N GLN A 290 -8.21 13.28 -10.10
CA GLN A 290 -9.36 12.73 -9.39
C GLN A 290 -9.58 11.26 -9.77
N ASP A 291 -9.46 10.93 -11.06
CA ASP A 291 -9.63 9.57 -11.55
C ASP A 291 -8.53 8.63 -11.04
N PHE A 292 -7.28 9.09 -10.92
CA PHE A 292 -6.19 8.33 -10.28
C PHE A 292 -6.54 7.94 -8.84
N VAL A 293 -6.99 8.92 -8.06
CA VAL A 293 -7.35 8.74 -6.65
C VAL A 293 -8.54 7.81 -6.48
N ASP A 294 -9.60 8.07 -7.24
CA ASP A 294 -10.82 7.26 -7.18
C ASP A 294 -10.53 5.82 -7.61
N SER A 295 -9.63 5.65 -8.58
CA SER A 295 -9.18 4.32 -9.03
C SER A 295 -8.44 3.57 -7.94
N LEU A 296 -7.57 4.23 -7.15
CA LEU A 296 -6.90 3.61 -6.00
C LEU A 296 -7.89 3.14 -4.93
N PHE A 297 -8.88 3.97 -4.58
CA PHE A 297 -9.92 3.57 -3.63
C PHE A 297 -10.77 2.42 -4.16
N GLN A 298 -11.12 2.48 -5.44
CA GLN A 298 -11.92 1.44 -6.07
C GLN A 298 -11.14 0.12 -6.16
N ALA A 299 -9.84 0.17 -6.49
CA ALA A 299 -8.95 -0.98 -6.51
C ALA A 299 -8.76 -1.63 -5.13
N GLU A 300 -8.72 -0.84 -4.06
CA GLU A 300 -8.70 -1.39 -2.69
C GLU A 300 -9.96 -2.22 -2.41
N ARG A 301 -11.13 -1.72 -2.85
CA ARG A 301 -12.40 -2.46 -2.72
C ARG A 301 -12.42 -3.71 -3.60
N CYS A 302 -11.95 -3.62 -4.84
CA CYS A 302 -11.88 -4.76 -5.77
C CYS A 302 -10.95 -5.87 -5.23
N SER A 303 -9.75 -5.50 -4.79
CA SER A 303 -8.80 -6.47 -4.22
C SER A 303 -9.32 -7.11 -2.94
N ASN A 304 -9.99 -6.35 -2.06
CA ASN A 304 -10.65 -6.93 -0.87
C ASN A 304 -11.76 -7.91 -1.25
N PHE A 305 -12.60 -7.55 -2.23
CA PHE A 305 -13.66 -8.43 -2.72
C PHE A 305 -13.11 -9.72 -3.33
N ILE A 306 -12.04 -9.66 -4.11
CA ILE A 306 -11.40 -10.85 -4.70
C ILE A 306 -10.81 -11.76 -3.60
N ILE A 307 -10.16 -11.18 -2.58
CA ILE A 307 -9.66 -11.92 -1.42
C ILE A 307 -10.78 -12.56 -0.60
N GLU A 308 -11.90 -11.86 -0.42
CA GLU A 308 -13.07 -12.43 0.25
C GLU A 308 -13.68 -13.57 -0.59
N SER A 309 -13.71 -13.41 -1.90
CA SER A 309 -14.23 -14.40 -2.84
C SER A 309 -13.39 -15.69 -2.88
N SER A 310 -12.08 -15.61 -2.63
CA SER A 310 -11.23 -16.81 -2.54
C SER A 310 -11.50 -17.66 -1.31
N GLY A 311 -12.11 -17.09 -0.26
CA GLY A 311 -12.22 -17.73 1.06
C GLY A 311 -10.89 -17.88 1.80
N MET A 312 -9.79 -17.33 1.26
CA MET A 312 -8.44 -17.44 1.84
C MET A 312 -8.06 -16.22 2.72
N LYS A 313 -8.98 -15.28 2.91
CA LYS A 313 -8.79 -14.12 3.80
C LYS A 313 -8.26 -14.49 5.20
N PRO A 314 -8.75 -15.55 5.88
CA PRO A 314 -8.22 -15.91 7.20
C PRO A 314 -6.74 -16.30 7.18
N GLU A 315 -6.30 -17.04 6.15
CA GLU A 315 -4.89 -17.45 5.99
C GLU A 315 -3.99 -16.24 5.70
N ILE A 316 -4.44 -15.35 4.80
CA ILE A 316 -3.74 -14.11 4.47
C ILE A 316 -3.58 -13.22 5.72
N GLU A 317 -4.66 -12.98 6.46
CA GLU A 317 -4.62 -12.12 7.65
C GLU A 317 -3.84 -12.76 8.81
N ALA A 318 -3.86 -14.10 8.95
CA ALA A 318 -3.05 -14.80 9.95
C ALA A 318 -1.56 -14.61 9.68
N TYR A 319 -1.12 -14.80 8.44
CA TYR A 319 0.27 -14.60 8.05
C TYR A 319 0.70 -13.13 8.17
N LYS A 320 -0.14 -12.20 7.72
CA LYS A 320 0.08 -10.77 7.91
C LYS A 320 0.26 -10.42 9.39
N THR A 321 -0.64 -10.88 10.27
CA THR A 321 -0.56 -10.63 11.72
C THR A 321 0.72 -11.20 12.32
N GLN A 322 1.18 -12.36 11.85
CA GLN A 322 2.44 -12.96 12.27
C GLN A 322 3.62 -12.05 11.91
N ILE A 323 3.69 -11.54 10.68
CA ILE A 323 4.74 -10.61 10.26
C ILE A 323 4.67 -9.31 11.05
N GLU A 324 3.48 -8.71 11.19
CA GLU A 324 3.32 -7.45 11.92
C GLU A 324 3.80 -7.56 13.37
N THR A 325 3.48 -8.68 14.03
CA THR A 325 3.93 -8.97 15.40
C THR A 325 5.45 -9.09 15.46
N LYS A 326 6.05 -9.84 14.54
CA LYS A 326 7.51 -10.00 14.47
C LYS A 326 8.23 -8.69 14.19
N CYS A 327 7.75 -7.89 13.24
CA CYS A 327 8.30 -6.57 12.94
C CYS A 327 8.27 -5.66 14.18
N LYS A 328 7.15 -5.66 14.91
CA LYS A 328 7.00 -4.91 16.17
C LYS A 328 8.00 -5.38 17.23
N ASP A 329 8.09 -6.69 17.45
CA ASP A 329 8.92 -7.27 18.49
C ASP A 329 10.41 -7.03 18.18
N VAL A 330 10.85 -7.31 16.96
CA VAL A 330 12.24 -7.08 16.55
C VAL A 330 12.62 -5.61 16.63
N PHE A 331 11.73 -4.70 16.20
CA PHE A 331 11.96 -3.26 16.33
C PHE A 331 12.13 -2.85 17.79
N SER A 332 11.23 -3.31 18.67
CA SER A 332 11.26 -2.95 20.10
C SER A 332 12.57 -3.40 20.77
N HIS A 333 12.98 -4.66 20.57
CA HIS A 333 14.24 -5.19 21.08
C HIS A 333 15.47 -4.49 20.48
N SER A 334 15.41 -4.10 19.21
CA SER A 334 16.52 -3.39 18.54
C SER A 334 16.66 -1.97 19.07
N LEU A 335 15.54 -1.29 19.32
CA LEU A 335 15.51 0.05 19.89
C LEU A 335 16.04 0.05 21.33
N GLU A 336 15.59 -0.89 22.17
CA GLU A 336 16.07 -1.01 23.56
C GLU A 336 17.59 -1.18 23.61
N ARG A 337 18.12 -2.18 22.89
CA ARG A 337 19.57 -2.44 22.79
C ARG A 337 20.34 -1.23 22.27
N PHE A 338 19.79 -0.54 21.25
CA PHE A 338 20.43 0.63 20.65
C PHE A 338 20.48 1.82 21.62
N LEU A 339 19.40 2.06 22.37
CA LEU A 339 19.34 3.13 23.37
C LEU A 339 20.21 2.84 24.60
N GLU A 340 20.28 1.60 25.07
CA GLU A 340 21.20 1.19 26.14
C GLU A 340 22.66 1.40 25.74
N LYS A 341 23.04 0.95 24.53
CA LYS A 341 24.39 1.14 23.99
C LYS A 341 24.72 2.63 23.80
N SER A 342 23.76 3.44 23.35
CA SER A 342 23.96 4.88 23.20
C SER A 342 24.23 5.55 24.55
N LYS A 343 23.49 5.17 25.60
CA LYS A 343 23.70 5.68 26.96
C LYS A 343 25.04 5.27 27.55
N SER A 344 25.50 4.03 27.32
CA SER A 344 26.81 3.59 27.82
C SER A 344 27.96 4.32 27.14
N VAL A 345 27.85 4.59 25.83
CA VAL A 345 28.84 5.40 25.08
C VAL A 345 28.85 6.85 25.55
N GLU A 346 27.69 7.50 25.71
CA GLU A 346 27.61 8.88 26.23
C GLU A 346 28.23 8.98 27.64
N LYS A 347 27.99 7.99 28.52
CA LYS A 347 28.58 7.93 29.86
C LYS A 347 30.11 7.82 29.80
N GLN A 348 30.65 6.92 28.98
CA GLN A 348 32.09 6.75 28.80
C GLN A 348 32.77 8.01 28.24
N GLN A 349 32.13 8.73 27.32
CA GLN A 349 32.66 9.99 26.77
C GLN A 349 32.63 11.13 27.80
N SER A 350 31.62 11.17 28.68
CA SER A 350 31.56 12.16 29.77
C SER A 350 32.55 11.90 30.90
N GLU A 351 33.02 10.66 31.04
CA GLU A 351 33.99 10.23 32.06
C GLU A 351 35.45 10.29 31.57
N GLN A 352 35.70 10.59 30.28
CA GLN A 352 37.05 10.87 29.81
C GLN A 352 37.50 12.27 30.26
N PRO A 353 38.61 12.39 31.02
CA PRO A 353 39.10 13.70 31.45
C PRO A 353 39.49 14.52 30.23
N SER A 354 39.09 15.79 30.20
CA SER A 354 39.51 16.75 29.19
C SER A 354 41.04 16.86 29.25
N LEU A 355 41.74 16.23 28.31
CA LEU A 355 43.14 16.52 28.06
C LEU A 355 43.20 17.89 27.38
N SER A 356 43.22 18.94 28.21
CA SER A 356 43.66 20.27 27.79
C SER A 356 45.16 20.20 27.53
N PHE A 357 45.56 20.33 26.26
CA PHE A 357 46.94 20.63 25.88
C PHE A 357 47.18 22.13 25.92
#